data_AF-A0A7R8VZT1-F1
#
_entry.id   AF-A0A7R8VZT1-F1
#
_cell.length_a   1.000
_cell.length_b   1.000
_cell.length_c   1.000
_cell.angle_alpha   90.00
_cell.angle_beta   90.00
_cell.angle_gamma   90.00
#
_symmetry.space_group_name_H-M   'P 1'
#
loop_
_entity.id
_entity.type
_entity.pdbx_description
1 polymer ?
#
loop_
_entity_poly.entity_id
_entity_poly.type
_entity_poly.pdbx_seq_one_letter_code
_entity_poly.pdbx_strand_id
1 'polypeptide(L)'
;MMCQIRVTAVDIDPTVLEVATEYFNLVQDERLEVYIRDGLHFIKQAAEKGSTFEAVLFDVDNKSPSSALSCPPAQFLEEDLLRQVKTLIGDQGTVRLGAVV
;
A
#
# COMPACT_ATOMS: atom_id res chain seq x y z
N MET A 1 -4.40 25.67 10.74
CA MET A 1 -5.02 24.32 10.77
C MET A 1 -3.92 23.34 10.38
N MET A 2 -3.47 22.47 11.29
CA MET A 2 -2.41 21.50 10.97
C MET A 2 -3.04 20.35 10.21
N CYS A 3 -2.48 20.02 9.04
CA CYS A 3 -2.91 18.88 8.25
C CYS A 3 -2.41 17.60 8.95
N GLN A 4 -3.30 16.90 9.66
CA GLN A 4 -2.96 15.61 10.27
C GLN A 4 -3.10 14.52 9.21
N ILE A 5 -1.98 13.91 8.85
CA ILE A 5 -1.93 12.75 7.96
C ILE A 5 -2.00 11.49 8.82
N ARG A 6 -2.91 10.58 8.47
CA ARG A 6 -2.96 9.21 8.97
C ARG A 6 -2.53 8.27 7.85
N VAL A 7 -1.61 7.36 8.16
CA VAL A 7 -1.03 6.41 7.23
C VAL A 7 -1.44 5.00 7.63
N THR A 8 -1.96 4.26 6.66
CA THR A 8 -2.13 2.81 6.75
C THR A 8 -1.08 2.16 5.86
N ALA A 9 -0.09 1.52 6.46
CA ALA A 9 0.93 0.77 5.73
C ALA A 9 0.54 -0.71 5.68
N VAL A 10 0.81 -1.36 4.55
CA VAL A 10 0.55 -2.79 4.35
C VAL A 10 1.82 -3.40 3.77
N ASP A 11 2.37 -4.38 4.47
CA ASP A 11 3.51 -5.16 4.01
C ASP A 11 3.20 -6.64 4.18
N ILE A 12 3.71 -7.49 3.29
CA ILE A 12 3.48 -8.94 3.37
C ILE A 12 4.46 -9.60 4.34
N ASP A 13 5.65 -9.01 4.55
CA ASP A 13 6.73 -9.60 5.32
C ASP A 13 6.78 -9.03 6.75
N PRO A 14 6.46 -9.82 7.79
CA PRO A 14 6.55 -9.37 9.18
C PRO A 14 7.96 -8.92 9.58
N THR A 15 9.00 -9.43 8.93
CA THR A 15 10.40 -9.08 9.18
C THR A 15 10.67 -7.61 8.87
N VAL A 16 9.99 -7.03 7.87
CA VAL A 16 10.14 -5.61 7.53
C VAL A 16 9.66 -4.73 8.69
N LEU A 17 8.52 -5.07 9.30
CA LEU A 17 8.01 -4.35 10.46
C LEU A 17 8.92 -4.53 11.68
N GLU A 18 9.41 -5.74 11.93
CA GLU A 18 10.36 -6.03 13.01
C GLU A 18 11.61 -5.15 12.87
N VAL A 19 12.26 -5.18 11.71
CA VAL A 19 13.46 -4.38 11.44
C VAL A 19 13.18 -2.89 11.53
N ALA A 20 12.07 -2.41 10.97
CA ALA A 20 11.68 -1.00 11.03
C ALA A 20 11.48 -0.52 12.47
N THR A 21 10.91 -1.37 13.33
CA THR A 21 10.66 -1.07 14.73
C THR A 21 11.97 -1.07 15.53
N GLU A 22 12.77 -2.14 15.40
CA GLU A 22 13.98 -2.33 16.20
C GLU A 22 15.13 -1.40 15.82
N TYR A 23 15.32 -1.15 14.53
CA TYR A 23 16.51 -0.46 14.02
C TYR A 23 16.21 0.94 13.47
N PHE A 24 14.96 1.25 13.11
CA PHE A 24 14.57 2.52 12.50
C PHE A 24 13.56 3.33 13.34
N ASN A 25 13.26 2.90 14.57
CA ASN A 25 12.34 3.56 15.50
C ASN A 25 10.93 3.79 14.91
N LEU A 26 10.44 2.88 14.08
CA LEU A 26 9.04 2.93 13.64
C LEU A 26 8.12 2.74 14.85
N VAL A 27 7.18 3.66 15.03
CA VAL A 27 6.17 3.62 16.10
C VAL A 27 4.79 3.59 15.46
N GLN A 28 3.96 2.63 15.88
CA GLN A 28 2.55 2.60 15.53
C GLN A 28 1.75 3.39 16.57
N ASP A 29 0.91 4.31 16.11
CA ASP A 29 0.10 5.22 16.93
C ASP A 29 -1.16 5.67 16.18
N GLU A 30 -1.80 6.75 16.64
CA GLU A 30 -3.01 7.29 16.00
C GLU A 30 -2.79 7.78 14.55
N ARG A 31 -1.54 7.97 14.13
CA ARG A 31 -1.14 8.47 12.81
C ARG A 31 -0.54 7.40 11.91
N LEU A 32 -0.07 6.28 12.44
CA LEU A 32 0.50 5.17 11.65
C LEU A 32 0.02 3.82 12.18
N GLU A 33 -0.57 3.02 11.30
CA GLU A 33 -0.91 1.63 11.56
C GLU A 33 -0.33 0.74 10.45
N VAL A 34 0.34 -0.34 10.82
CA VAL A 34 0.98 -1.28 9.89
C VAL A 34 0.26 -2.63 9.93
N TYR A 35 -0.18 -3.11 8.77
CA TYR A 35 -0.83 -4.41 8.62
C TYR A 35 0.09 -5.40 7.91
N ILE A 36 0.39 -6.53 8.57
CA ILE A 36 1.07 -7.66 7.92
C ILE A 36 0.06 -8.47 7.11
N ARG A 37 -0.08 -8.15 5.82
CA ARG A 37 -1.08 -8.72 4.90
C ARG A 37 -0.62 -8.65 3.45
N ASP A 38 -1.18 -9.52 2.61
CA ASP A 38 -1.13 -9.37 1.16
C ASP A 38 -1.88 -8.08 0.74
N GLY A 39 -1.20 -7.20 0.00
CA GLY A 39 -1.73 -5.91 -0.44
C GLY A 39 -2.93 -6.04 -1.39
N LEU A 40 -2.95 -7.04 -2.28
CA LEU A 40 -4.08 -7.30 -3.19
C LEU A 40 -5.32 -7.67 -2.37
N HIS A 41 -5.15 -8.55 -1.37
CA HIS A 41 -6.24 -8.94 -0.49
C HIS A 41 -6.74 -7.77 0.36
N PHE A 42 -5.83 -6.93 0.88
CA PHE A 42 -6.18 -5.75 1.65
C PHE A 42 -7.03 -4.76 0.83
N ILE A 43 -6.61 -4.44 -0.40
CA ILE A 43 -7.32 -3.52 -1.30
C ILE A 43 -8.74 -4.01 -1.55
N LYS A 44 -8.89 -5.29 -1.88
CA LYS A 44 -10.21 -5.90 -2.11
C LYS A 44 -11.12 -5.78 -0.89
N GLN A 45 -10.65 -6.16 0.30
CA GLN A 45 -11.44 -6.04 1.53
C GLN A 45 -11.79 -4.58 1.86
N ALA A 46 -10.86 -3.65 1.63
CA ALA A 46 -11.09 -2.23 1.89
C ALA A 46 -12.19 -1.68 0.96
N ALA A 47 -12.16 -2.07 -0.33
CA ALA A 47 -13.17 -1.67 -1.30
C ALA A 47 -14.54 -2.26 -0.94
N GLU A 48 -14.61 -3.54 -0.55
CA GLU A 48 -15.85 -4.21 -0.10
C GLU A 48 -16.45 -3.55 1.15
N LYS A 49 -15.60 -3.02 2.05
CA LYS A 49 -16.02 -2.31 3.26
C LYS A 49 -16.41 -0.85 3.02
N GLY A 50 -16.18 -0.32 1.81
CA GLY A 50 -16.41 1.10 1.50
C GLY A 50 -15.42 2.04 2.19
N SER A 51 -14.21 1.57 2.50
CA SER A 51 -13.14 2.43 3.00
C SER A 51 -12.75 3.49 1.97
N THR A 52 -12.22 4.63 2.43
CA THR A 52 -11.76 5.71 1.56
C THR A 52 -10.37 6.19 1.97
N PHE A 53 -9.59 6.65 0.99
CA PHE A 53 -8.23 7.18 1.17
C PHE A 53 -8.03 8.38 0.24
N GLU A 54 -7.38 9.45 0.71
CA GLU A 54 -7.06 10.59 -0.16
C GLU A 54 -5.90 10.28 -1.12
N ALA A 55 -5.04 9.34 -0.74
CA ALA A 55 -3.92 8.89 -1.56
C ALA A 55 -3.60 7.41 -1.34
N VAL A 56 -3.16 6.75 -2.40
CA VAL A 56 -2.64 5.37 -2.38
C VAL A 56 -1.26 5.35 -3.02
N LEU A 57 -0.29 4.74 -2.35
CA LEU A 57 1.07 4.54 -2.85
C LEU A 57 1.34 3.04 -2.95
N PHE A 58 1.69 2.57 -4.14
CA PHE A 58 2.23 1.23 -4.33
C PHE A 58 3.74 1.32 -4.41
N ASP A 59 4.41 0.98 -3.31
CA ASP A 59 5.85 0.80 -3.23
C ASP A 59 6.14 -0.68 -2.92
N VAL A 60 5.80 -1.53 -3.89
CA VAL A 60 5.87 -2.99 -3.76
C VAL A 60 6.80 -3.49 -4.86
N ASP A 61 7.79 -4.29 -4.49
CA ASP A 61 8.73 -4.92 -5.44
C ASP A 61 8.62 -6.44 -5.37
N ASN A 62 8.68 -7.09 -6.52
CA ASN A 62 8.76 -8.53 -6.64
C ASN A 62 10.22 -8.96 -6.47
N LYS A 63 10.51 -9.76 -5.43
CA LYS A 63 11.85 -10.31 -5.19
C LYS A 63 12.30 -11.34 -6.24
N SER A 64 11.47 -11.65 -7.26
CA SER A 64 11.83 -12.55 -8.35
C SER A 64 12.52 -11.80 -9.51
N PRO A 65 13.83 -12.02 -9.75
CA PRO A 65 14.64 -11.28 -10.72
C PRO A 65 14.33 -11.59 -12.20
N SER A 66 13.31 -12.39 -12.50
CA SER A 66 12.98 -12.86 -13.85
C SER A 66 11.90 -12.05 -14.57
N SER A 67 11.41 -10.96 -13.98
CA SER A 67 10.27 -10.18 -14.51
C SER A 67 10.72 -8.78 -14.94
N ALA A 68 10.41 -8.36 -16.16
CA ALA A 68 10.67 -6.99 -16.65
C ALA A 68 9.83 -5.90 -15.93
N LEU A 69 8.90 -6.30 -15.07
CA LEU A 69 8.05 -5.46 -14.22
C LEU A 69 8.14 -5.96 -12.77
N SER A 70 9.31 -5.83 -12.14
CA SER A 70 9.45 -6.24 -10.74
C SER A 70 8.73 -5.28 -9.79
N CYS A 71 8.69 -3.97 -10.12
CA CYS A 71 8.18 -2.93 -9.23
C CYS A 71 7.22 -1.94 -9.95
N PRO A 72 5.88 -2.03 -9.75
CA PRO A 72 5.17 -3.04 -8.97
C PRO A 72 4.92 -4.34 -9.76
N PRO A 73 4.63 -5.46 -9.05
CA PRO A 73 4.19 -6.69 -9.70
C PRO A 73 2.98 -6.44 -10.62
N ALA A 74 2.90 -7.15 -11.75
CA ALA A 74 1.85 -6.94 -12.75
C ALA A 74 0.41 -7.00 -12.19
N GLN A 75 0.18 -7.81 -11.15
CA GLN A 75 -1.11 -7.91 -10.46
C GLN A 75 -1.60 -6.57 -9.87
N PHE A 76 -0.68 -5.66 -9.52
CA PHE A 76 -1.02 -4.31 -9.05
C PHE A 76 -1.47 -3.37 -10.17
N LEU A 77 -1.29 -3.77 -11.43
CA LEU A 77 -1.65 -3.02 -12.63
C LEU A 77 -2.86 -3.65 -13.36
N GLU A 78 -3.40 -4.75 -12.85
CA GLU A 78 -4.59 -5.39 -13.41
C GLU A 78 -5.81 -4.47 -13.27
N GLU A 79 -6.65 -4.45 -14.31
CA GLU A 79 -7.78 -3.53 -14.41
C GLU A 79 -8.77 -3.66 -13.24
N ASP A 80 -9.05 -4.90 -12.80
CA ASP A 80 -9.96 -5.15 -11.68
C ASP A 80 -9.43 -4.57 -10.37
N LEU A 81 -8.12 -4.68 -10.12
CA LEU A 81 -7.52 -4.09 -8.94
C LEU A 81 -7.54 -2.55 -9.05
N LEU A 82 -7.17 -1.98 -10.21
CA LEU A 82 -7.20 -0.54 -10.42
C LEU A 82 -8.61 0.04 -10.28
N ARG A 83 -9.67 -0.71 -10.64
CA ARG A 83 -11.06 -0.34 -10.40
C ARG A 83 -11.39 -0.30 -8.90
N GLN A 84 -10.92 -1.27 -8.12
CA GLN A 84 -11.07 -1.25 -6.66
C GLN A 84 -10.32 -0.05 -6.05
N VAL A 85 -9.10 0.22 -6.49
CA VAL A 85 -8.33 1.39 -6.05
C VAL A 85 -9.06 2.69 -6.40
N LYS A 86 -9.66 2.78 -7.59
CA LYS A 86 -10.50 3.93 -7.96
C LYS A 86 -11.65 4.15 -6.99
N THR A 87 -12.31 3.08 -6.52
CA THR A 87 -13.37 3.21 -5.50
C THR A 87 -12.85 3.68 -4.14
N LEU A 88 -11.61 3.31 -3.79
CA LEU A 88 -10.97 3.72 -2.55
C LEU A 88 -10.57 5.20 -2.55
N ILE A 89 -10.07 5.73 -3.68
CA ILE A 89 -9.56 7.11 -3.76
C ILE A 89 -10.62 8.15 -4.12
N GLY A 90 -11.76 7.73 -4.69
CA GLY A 90 -12.79 8.63 -5.19
C GLY A 90 -12.32 9.54 -6.33
N ASP A 91 -13.10 10.57 -6.64
CA ASP A 91 -12.84 11.42 -7.82
C ASP A 91 -11.67 12.41 -7.64
N GLN A 92 -11.24 12.66 -6.40
CA GLN A 92 -10.22 13.66 -6.07
C GLN A 92 -8.94 13.06 -5.48
N GLY A 93 -8.94 11.76 -5.15
CA GLY A 93 -7.77 11.11 -4.60
C GLY A 93 -6.73 10.77 -5.67
N THR A 94 -5.52 10.46 -5.23
CA THR A 94 -4.38 10.23 -6.13
C THR A 94 -3.76 8.86 -5.90
N VAL A 95 -3.34 8.19 -6.97
CA VAL A 95 -2.51 6.98 -6.91
C VAL A 95 -1.10 7.30 -7.37
N ARG A 96 -0.10 6.80 -6.65
CA ARG A 96 1.30 6.81 -7.08
C ARG A 96 1.83 5.38 -7.13
N LEU A 97 2.58 5.10 -8.18
CA LEU A 97 3.27 3.84 -8.39
C LEU A 97 4.76 4.10 -8.25
N GLY A 98 5.42 3.44 -7.30
CA GLY A 98 6.86 3.36 -7.24
C GLY A 98 7.35 2.49 -8.37
N ALA A 99 8.08 3.08 -9.32
CA ALA A 99 8.77 2.34 -10.37
C ALA A 99 10.26 2.38 -10.06
N VAL A 100 10.84 1.22 -9.79
CA VAL A 100 12.30 1.03 -9.82
C VAL A 100 12.62 0.46 -11.19
N VAL A 101 13.26 1.29 -12.04
CA VAL A 101 13.76 0.92 -13.37
C VAL A 101 15.23 0.53 -13.32
#